data_AF-A0A9D7TXH2-F1
#
_entry.id   AF-A0A9D7TXH2-F1
#
_cell.length_a   1.000
_cell.length_b   1.000
_cell.length_c   1.000
_cell.angle_alpha   90.00
_cell.angle_beta   90.00
_cell.angle_gamma   90.00
#
_symmetry.space_group_name_H-M   'P 1'
#
loop_
_entity.id
_entity.type
_entity.pdbx_description
1 polymer ?
#
loop_
_entity_poly.entity_id
_entity_poly.type
_entity_poly.pdbx_seq_one_letter_code
_entity_poly.pdbx_strand_id
1 'polypeptide(L)'
;MDKKITIRLVALFIAQFFVYCLLAQSNTKPKYTQNKAYAGIEVGSKGVKLSILEIGKNAKKTGNFSILKDTSVNTDFISFSSNSFRLH
;
A
#
# COMPACT_ATOMS: atom_id res chain seq x y z
N MET A 1 -19.92 -46.75 -8.08
CA MET A 1 -19.55 -45.42 -8.62
C MET A 1 -18.20 -45.57 -9.29
N ASP A 2 -18.09 -45.28 -10.59
CA ASP A 2 -16.86 -45.55 -11.34
C ASP A 2 -15.72 -44.66 -10.89
N LYS A 3 -14.57 -45.26 -10.55
CA LYS A 3 -13.37 -44.53 -10.09
C LYS A 3 -12.93 -43.45 -11.10
N LYS A 4 -13.16 -43.69 -12.40
CA LYS A 4 -12.89 -42.72 -13.48
C LYS A 4 -13.79 -41.48 -13.40
N ILE A 5 -15.05 -41.65 -13.00
CA ILE A 5 -16.01 -40.55 -12.81
C ILE A 5 -15.64 -39.74 -11.57
N THR A 6 -15.26 -40.41 -10.47
CA THR A 6 -14.83 -39.74 -9.24
C THR A 6 -13.58 -38.86 -9.47
N ILE A 7 -12.58 -39.36 -10.22
CA ILE A 7 -11.37 -38.58 -10.53
C ILE A 7 -11.71 -37.33 -11.36
N ARG A 8 -12.62 -37.45 -12.35
CA ARG A 8 -13.06 -36.31 -13.17
C ARG A 8 -13.78 -35.25 -12.35
N LEU A 9 -14.62 -35.66 -11.38
CA LEU A 9 -15.33 -34.74 -10.50
C LEU A 9 -14.39 -34.00 -9.54
N VAL A 10 -13.40 -34.69 -8.97
CA VAL A 10 -12.40 -34.07 -8.10
C VAL A 10 -11.54 -33.07 -8.89
N ALA A 11 -11.12 -33.41 -10.11
CA ALA A 11 -10.38 -32.50 -10.96
C ALA A 11 -11.19 -31.23 -11.30
N LEU A 12 -12.50 -31.39 -11.55
CA LEU A 12 -13.40 -30.26 -11.80
C LEU A 12 -13.51 -29.34 -10.58
N PHE A 13 -13.60 -29.92 -9.38
CA PHE A 13 -13.69 -29.17 -8.13
C PHE A 13 -12.40 -28.38 -7.84
N ILE A 14 -11.23 -28.99 -8.09
CA ILE A 14 -9.93 -28.31 -7.94
C ILE A 14 -9.77 -27.17 -8.95
N ALA A 15 -10.18 -27.38 -10.20
CA ALA A 15 -10.15 -26.34 -11.23
C ALA A 15 -11.04 -25.15 -10.84
N GLN A 16 -12.24 -25.42 -10.34
CA GLN A 16 -13.16 -24.38 -9.87
C GLN A 16 -12.57 -23.60 -8.67
N PHE A 17 -11.94 -24.29 -7.73
CA PHE A 17 -11.26 -23.65 -6.58
C PHE A 17 -10.13 -22.71 -7.03
N PHE A 18 -9.32 -23.12 -8.01
CA PHE A 18 -8.23 -22.31 -8.54
C PHE A 18 -8.71 -20.99 -9.18
N VAL A 19 -9.85 -21.02 -9.87
CA VAL A 19 -10.45 -19.82 -10.47
C VAL A 19 -10.86 -18.81 -9.38
N TYR A 20 -11.40 -19.27 -8.25
CA TYR A 20 -11.76 -18.38 -7.15
C TYR A 20 -10.55 -17.72 -6.47
N CYS A 21 -9.41 -18.42 -6.36
CA CYS A 21 -8.18 -17.84 -5.82
C CYS A 21 -7.64 -16.68 -6.67
N LEU A 22 -7.77 -16.73 -7.99
CA LEU A 22 -7.31 -15.66 -8.89
C LEU A 22 -8.14 -14.38 -8.76
N LEU A 23 -9.44 -14.48 -8.44
CA LEU A 23 -10.32 -13.32 -8.26
C LEU A 23 -10.14 -12.60 -6.91
N ALA A 24 -9.45 -13.22 -5.95
CA ALA A 24 -9.23 -12.65 -4.62
C ALA A 24 -8.07 -11.64 -4.56
N GLN A 25 -7.28 -11.51 -5.63
CA GLN A 25 -6.14 -10.60 -5.67
C GLN A 25 -6.61 -9.14 -5.88
N SER A 26 -7.13 -8.53 -4.82
CA SER A 26 -7.49 -7.10 -4.81
C SER A 26 -6.22 -6.25 -4.79
N ASN A 27 -5.80 -5.80 -5.96
CA ASN A 27 -4.68 -4.87 -6.09
C ASN A 27 -5.24 -3.44 -5.95
N THR A 28 -5.47 -3.00 -4.72
CA THR A 28 -5.90 -1.61 -4.45
C THR A 28 -4.75 -0.67 -4.80
N LYS A 29 -4.66 -0.28 -6.07
CA LYS A 29 -3.75 0.79 -6.50
C LYS A 29 -4.30 2.08 -5.89
N PRO A 30 -3.55 2.78 -5.03
CA PRO A 30 -3.99 4.07 -4.53
C PRO A 30 -4.24 5.01 -5.72
N LYS A 31 -5.47 5.51 -5.84
CA LYS A 31 -5.88 6.43 -6.89
C LYS A 31 -5.34 7.82 -6.55
N TYR A 32 -4.09 8.07 -6.90
CA TYR A 32 -3.52 9.42 -6.82
C TYR A 32 -4.14 10.27 -7.94
N THR A 33 -4.80 11.37 -7.57
CA THR A 33 -5.43 12.27 -8.55
C THR A 33 -4.37 13.13 -9.26
N GLN A 34 -3.20 13.28 -8.63
CA GLN A 34 -2.07 14.09 -9.02
C GLN A 34 -0.81 13.27 -8.77
N ASN A 35 0.01 13.08 -9.81
CA ASN A 35 1.14 12.14 -9.83
C ASN A 35 2.37 12.61 -9.03
N LYS A 36 2.18 13.46 -8.01
CA LYS A 36 3.26 14.01 -7.17
C LYS A 36 2.88 13.89 -5.70
N ALA A 37 3.42 12.85 -5.06
CA ALA A 37 3.37 12.66 -3.62
C ALA A 37 4.61 13.28 -2.96
N TYR A 38 4.41 13.87 -1.79
CA TYR A 38 5.45 14.47 -0.96
C TYR A 38 5.41 13.84 0.42
N ALA A 39 6.56 13.67 1.06
CA ALA A 39 6.64 13.23 2.44
C ALA A 39 7.02 14.43 3.33
N GLY A 40 6.27 14.64 4.41
CA GLY A 40 6.59 15.58 5.48
C GLY A 40 6.96 14.80 6.74
N ILE A 41 8.05 15.20 7.38
CA ILE A 41 8.48 14.65 8.67
C ILE A 41 8.44 15.79 9.67
N GLU A 42 7.59 15.65 10.69
CA GLU A 42 7.53 16.57 11.83
C GLU A 42 8.17 15.89 13.03
N VAL A 43 9.17 16.55 13.61
CA VAL A 43 9.89 16.05 14.78
C VAL A 43 9.50 16.91 15.99
N GLY A 44 8.97 16.27 17.02
CA GLY A 44 8.58 16.91 18.28
C GLY A 44 9.28 16.28 19.49
N SER A 45 9.06 16.87 20.66
CA SER A 45 9.68 16.44 21.92
C SER A 45 9.21 15.06 22.42
N LYS A 46 8.13 14.52 21.87
CA LYS A 46 7.55 13.21 22.25
C LYS A 46 7.70 12.15 21.16
N GLY A 47 8.23 12.51 19.99
CA GLY A 47 8.35 11.59 18.86
C GLY A 47 8.27 12.26 17.50
N VAL A 48 7.96 11.46 16.48
CA VAL A 48 7.99 11.86 15.07
C VAL A 48 6.64 11.57 14.42
N LYS A 49 6.19 12.48 13.57
CA LYS A 49 5.07 12.26 12.65
C LYS A 49 5.59 12.24 11.22
N LEU A 50 5.12 11.28 10.45
CA LEU A 50 5.39 11.15 9.02
C LEU A 50 4.06 11.20 8.28
N SER A 51 3.92 12.18 7.40
CA SER A 51 2.73 12.35 6.58
C SER A 51 3.10 12.30 5.10
N ILE A 52 2.32 11.56 4.31
CA ILE A 52 2.41 11.56 2.84
C ILE A 52 1.26 12.40 2.30
N LEU A 53 1.61 13.38 1.47
CA LEU A 53 0.73 14.43 0.98
C LEU A 53 0.67 14.38 -0.54
N GLU A 54 -0.52 14.58 -1.09
CA GLU A 54 -0.73 14.85 -2.51
C GLU A 54 -0.95 16.34 -2.71
N ILE A 55 -0.13 16.96 -3.57
CA ILE A 55 -0.23 18.39 -3.88
C ILE A 55 -0.72 18.55 -5.31
N GLY A 56 -1.92 19.11 -5.47
CA GLY A 56 -2.49 19.36 -6.78
C GLY A 56 -1.77 20.48 -7.55
N LYS A 57 -1.85 20.47 -8.88
CA LYS A 57 -1.24 21.49 -9.77
C LYS A 57 -1.56 22.94 -9.36
N ASN A 58 -2.74 23.18 -8.77
CA ASN A 58 -3.18 24.50 -8.30
C ASN A 58 -2.98 24.75 -6.79
N ALA A 59 -2.44 23.79 -6.05
CA ALA A 59 -2.30 23.87 -4.60
C ALA A 59 -1.42 25.03 -4.14
N LYS A 60 -0.48 25.50 -4.97
CA LYS A 60 0.32 26.71 -4.67
C LYS A 60 -0.52 27.98 -4.58
N LYS A 61 -1.68 28.04 -5.26
CA LYS A 61 -2.61 29.18 -5.24
C LYS A 61 -3.74 28.99 -4.24
N THR A 62 -4.21 27.75 -4.04
CA THR A 62 -5.40 27.47 -3.22
C THR A 62 -5.10 26.88 -1.85
N GLY A 63 -3.86 26.45 -1.58
CA GLY A 63 -3.50 25.78 -0.33
C GLY A 63 -4.07 24.35 -0.19
N ASN A 64 -4.76 23.82 -1.20
CA ASN A 64 -5.36 22.50 -1.12
C ASN A 64 -4.31 21.39 -1.28
N PHE A 65 -3.99 20.71 -0.18
CA PHE A 65 -3.26 19.45 -0.15
C PHE A 65 -4.17 18.34 0.43
N SER A 66 -3.95 17.11 -0.01
CA SER A 66 -4.65 15.93 0.53
C SER A 66 -3.65 15.07 1.29
N ILE A 67 -3.97 14.72 2.54
CA ILE A 67 -3.16 13.78 3.32
C ILE A 67 -3.54 12.36 2.86
N LEU A 68 -2.59 11.67 2.24
CA LEU A 68 -2.77 10.30 1.75
C LEU A 68 -2.57 9.28 2.86
N LYS A 69 -1.58 9.52 3.72
CA LYS A 69 -1.26 8.71 4.89
C LYS A 69 -0.64 9.58 5.95
N ASP A 70 -0.93 9.27 7.21
CA ASP A 70 -0.28 9.90 8.36
C ASP A 70 0.04 8.83 9.40
N THR A 71 1.22 8.89 9.98
CA THR A 71 1.65 7.98 11.04
C THR A 71 2.48 8.73 12.06
N SER A 72 2.35 8.33 13.32
CA SER A 72 3.09 8.92 14.42
C SER A 72 3.73 7.83 15.26
N VAL A 73 4.98 8.05 15.63
CA VAL A 73 5.75 7.15 16.49
C VAL A 73 6.23 7.96 17.68
N ASN A 74 5.79 7.57 18.87
CA ASN A 74 6.35 8.11 20.11
C ASN A 74 7.75 7.53 20.29
N THR A 75 8.76 8.39 20.33
CA THR A 75 10.16 7.98 20.47
C THR A 75 10.94 9.06 21.20
N ASP A 76 11.85 8.61 22.07
CA ASP A 76 12.71 9.49 22.86
C ASP A 76 14.02 9.81 22.11
N PHE A 77 14.38 9.01 21.10
CA PHE A 77 15.58 9.24 20.29
C PHE A 77 15.28 9.04 18.81
N ILE A 78 15.91 9.88 17.98
CA ILE A 78 15.77 9.87 16.52
C ILE A 78 17.18 9.88 15.93
N SER A 79 17.49 8.87 15.12
CA SER A 79 18.76 8.78 14.41
C SER A 79 18.51 8.61 12.91
N PHE A 80 19.20 9.41 12.11
CA PHE A 80 19.19 9.28 10.66
C PHE A 80 20.42 8.47 10.25
N SER A 81 20.22 7.21 9.89
CA SER A 81 21.25 6.42 9.22
C SER A 81 21.24 6.70 7.72
N SER A 82 22.39 6.56 7.07
CA SER A 82 22.46 6.55 5.61
C SER A 82 21.51 5.50 5.04
N ASN A 83 20.85 5.84 3.93
CA ASN A 83 19.87 4.96 3.29
C ASN A 83 20.48 3.59 2.99
N SER A 84 19.86 2.51 3.50
CA SER A 84 20.31 1.13 3.26
C SER A 84 19.83 0.57 1.93
N PHE A 85 19.01 1.32 1.18
CA PHE A 85 18.52 0.90 -0.13
C PHE A 85 19.64 0.94 -1.17
N ARG A 86 20.28 -0.21 -1.37
CA ARG A 86 21.18 -0.48 -2.49
C ARG A 86 20.35 -1.18 -3.57
N LEU A 87 20.09 -0.48 -4.68
CA LEU A 87 19.59 -1.14 -5.90
C LEU A 87 20.66 -2.14 -6.35
N HIS A 88 20.31 -3.42 -6.35
CA HIS A 88 21.07 -4.49 -7.00
C HIS A 88 20.23 -5.04 -8.14
#